data_AF-A0A5E7IXY5-F1
#
_entry.id   AF-A0A5E7IXY5-F1
#
_cell.length_a   1.000
_cell.length_b   1.000
_cell.length_c   1.000
_cell.angle_alpha   90.00
_cell.angle_beta   90.00
_cell.angle_gamma   90.00
#
_symmetry.space_group_name_H-M   'P 1'
#
loop_
_entity.id
_entity.type
_entity.pdbx_description
1 polymer ?
#
loop_
_entity_poly.entity_id
_entity_poly.type
_entity_poly.pdbx_seq_one_letter_code
_entity_poly.pdbx_strand_id
1 'polypeptide(L)'
;MTRAAINILGTTGATYDFVTQGDTPVSSSRISKGVYKVIGCLGMVPFPPVDEGWGFTVNQVDNRADVETVFTDGELMVTVTKDGLPYDLKHMITLHILVPTPDPVKISEIPAEASPSGEEPTVEA
;
A
#
# COMPACT_ATOMS: atom_id res chain seq x y z
N MET A 1 -11.83 3.40 2.19
CA MET A 1 -10.35 3.41 2.14
C MET A 1 -9.83 2.29 3.02
N THR A 2 -8.70 1.71 2.65
CA THR A 2 -8.06 0.62 3.40
C THR A 2 -6.56 0.87 3.48
N ARG A 3 -5.85 0.09 4.30
CA ARG A 3 -4.43 0.32 4.60
C ARG A 3 -3.54 -0.39 3.60
N ALA A 4 -2.42 0.26 3.29
CA ALA A 4 -1.32 -0.34 2.56
C ALA A 4 0.02 0.13 3.14
N ALA A 5 1.07 -0.65 2.89
CA ALA A 5 2.46 -0.30 3.20
C ALA A 5 3.28 -0.37 1.91
N ILE A 6 4.09 0.64 1.65
CA ILE A 6 5.00 0.70 0.51
C ILE A 6 6.43 0.98 0.98
N ASN A 7 7.37 0.22 0.43
CA ASN A 7 8.80 0.44 0.60
C ASN A 7 9.37 1.19 -0.61
N ILE A 8 10.01 2.32 -0.37
CA ILE A 8 10.59 3.18 -1.41
C ILE A 8 12.12 3.15 -1.27
N LEU A 9 12.82 2.78 -2.34
CA LEU A 9 14.29 2.83 -2.37
C LEU A 9 14.78 4.28 -2.44
N GLY A 10 15.74 4.65 -1.61
CA GLY A 10 16.25 6.01 -1.54
C GLY A 10 16.97 6.49 -2.81
N THR A 11 17.86 5.67 -3.35
CA THR A 11 18.68 6.07 -4.53
C THR A 11 17.84 6.30 -5.78
N THR A 12 16.77 5.53 -5.98
CA THR A 12 15.98 5.53 -7.23
C THR A 12 14.57 6.07 -7.05
N GLY A 13 14.04 6.07 -5.82
CA GLY A 13 12.64 6.30 -5.52
C GLY A 13 11.70 5.20 -6.01
N ALA A 14 12.23 4.06 -6.48
CA ALA A 14 11.42 2.96 -6.98
C ALA A 14 10.70 2.23 -5.85
N THR A 15 9.47 1.77 -6.14
CA THR A 15 8.74 0.83 -5.29
C THR A 15 9.52 -0.47 -5.21
N TYR A 16 9.94 -0.88 -4.00
CA TYR A 16 10.61 -2.15 -3.76
C TYR A 16 9.63 -3.25 -3.38
N ASP A 17 8.70 -2.94 -2.49
CA ASP A 17 7.71 -3.86 -1.95
C ASP A 17 6.43 -3.08 -1.63
N PHE A 18 5.30 -3.73 -1.81
CA PHE A 18 3.98 -3.14 -1.65
C PHE A 18 2.99 -4.20 -1.13
N VAL A 19 2.49 -3.97 0.08
CA VAL A 19 1.49 -4.81 0.73
C VAL A 19 0.23 -3.98 0.88
N THR A 20 -0.90 -4.50 0.38
CA THR A 20 -2.15 -3.74 0.32
C THR A 20 -3.36 -4.60 0.68
N GLN A 21 -4.33 -3.99 1.33
CA GLN A 21 -5.68 -4.53 1.48
C GLN A 21 -6.65 -4.00 0.40
N GLY A 22 -6.15 -3.15 -0.50
CA GLY A 22 -6.84 -2.58 -1.66
C GLY A 22 -6.50 -3.30 -2.96
N ASP A 23 -7.09 -2.83 -4.06
CA ASP A 23 -6.87 -3.33 -5.43
C ASP A 23 -6.21 -2.28 -6.35
N THR A 24 -5.97 -1.07 -5.85
CA THR A 24 -5.41 0.02 -6.64
C THR A 24 -3.88 -0.10 -6.75
N PRO A 25 -3.30 0.04 -7.96
CA PRO A 25 -1.85 0.08 -8.11
C PRO A 25 -1.27 1.35 -7.49
N VAL A 26 -0.19 1.20 -6.74
CA VAL A 26 0.58 2.32 -6.18
C VAL A 26 1.99 2.27 -6.74
N SER A 27 2.51 3.42 -7.16
CA SER A 27 3.89 3.54 -7.64
C SER A 27 4.59 4.74 -7.01
N SER A 28 5.91 4.63 -6.89
CA SER A 28 6.76 5.72 -6.43
C SER A 28 7.89 6.04 -7.42
N SER A 29 8.34 7.30 -7.39
CA SER A 29 9.48 7.77 -8.17
C SER A 29 10.25 8.86 -7.44
N ARG A 30 11.54 8.99 -7.71
CA ARG A 30 12.36 10.11 -7.23
C ARG A 30 12.27 11.27 -8.21
N ILE A 31 11.86 12.43 -7.71
CA ILE A 31 11.72 13.66 -8.50
C ILE A 31 13.02 14.48 -8.47
N SER A 32 13.61 14.60 -7.29
CA SER A 32 14.89 15.27 -7.09
C SER A 32 15.54 14.73 -5.81
N LYS A 33 16.71 15.27 -5.43
CA LYS A 33 17.43 14.82 -4.24
C LYS A 33 16.56 14.98 -3.00
N GLY A 34 16.30 13.88 -2.30
CA GLY A 34 15.44 13.84 -1.12
C GLY A 34 13.97 14.08 -1.41
N VAL A 35 13.50 14.08 -2.66
CA VAL A 35 12.09 14.29 -2.98
C VAL A 35 11.56 13.10 -3.75
N TYR A 36 10.60 12.41 -3.14
CA TYR A 36 9.92 11.25 -3.71
C TYR A 36 8.46 11.57 -3.91
N LYS A 37 7.90 11.02 -4.99
CA LYS A 37 6.48 11.13 -5.31
C LYS A 37 5.86 9.75 -5.31
N VAL A 38 4.71 9.62 -4.66
CA VAL A 38 3.87 8.42 -4.65
C VAL A 38 2.52 8.76 -5.27
N ILE A 39 2.05 7.92 -6.19
CA ILE A 39 0.75 8.07 -6.88
C ILE A 39 -0.10 6.82 -6.71
N GLY A 40 -1.42 6.97 -6.82
CA GLY A 40 -2.38 5.87 -6.63
C GLY A 40 -2.78 5.63 -5.17
N CYS A 41 -2.40 6.54 -4.27
CA CYS A 41 -2.77 6.50 -2.86
C CYS A 41 -3.71 7.66 -2.48
N LEU A 42 -4.29 7.58 -1.29
CA LEU A 42 -5.19 8.56 -0.68
C LEU A 42 -4.50 9.33 0.46
N GLY A 43 -3.16 9.42 0.41
CA GLY A 43 -2.33 10.03 1.45
C GLY A 43 -1.84 9.06 2.52
N MET A 44 -1.20 9.60 3.56
CA MET A 44 -0.71 8.84 4.72
C MET A 44 -1.87 8.35 5.58
N VAL A 45 -1.68 7.21 6.26
CA VAL A 45 -2.60 6.83 7.35
C VAL A 45 -2.53 7.93 8.44
N PRO A 46 -3.68 8.51 8.87
CA PRO A 46 -3.72 9.56 9.87
C PRO A 46 -3.06 9.14 11.19
N PHE A 47 -2.47 10.11 11.89
CA PHE A 47 -1.94 9.92 13.23
C PHE A 47 -3.10 9.89 14.27
N PRO A 48 -3.03 9.11 15.37
CA PRO A 48 -4.09 9.00 16.37
C PRO A 48 -4.61 10.37 16.89
N PRO A 49 -5.89 10.51 17.33
CA PRO A 49 -6.73 9.49 17.98
C PRO A 49 -7.71 8.74 17.08
N VAL A 50 -7.79 9.08 15.80
CA VAL A 50 -8.57 8.33 14.80
C VAL A 50 -7.57 7.53 13.98
N ASP A 51 -7.66 6.21 14.07
CA ASP A 51 -6.72 5.22 13.53
C ASP A 51 -5.35 5.13 14.24
N GLU A 52 -4.94 3.89 14.56
CA GLU A 52 -3.58 3.54 14.95
C GLU A 52 -2.64 3.77 13.74
N GLY A 53 -2.23 5.01 13.51
CA GLY A 53 -1.31 5.36 12.42
C GLY A 53 0.13 4.93 12.70
N TRP A 54 0.71 4.14 11.79
CA TRP A 54 2.11 3.71 11.82
C TRP A 54 3.04 4.66 11.03
N GLY A 55 2.54 5.84 10.64
CA GLY A 55 3.30 6.91 9.98
C GLY A 55 4.24 6.38 8.90
N PHE A 56 5.54 6.65 9.08
CA PHE A 56 6.61 6.09 8.26
C PHE A 56 7.72 5.54 9.15
N THR A 57 8.50 4.62 8.58
CA THR A 57 9.73 4.10 9.20
C THR A 57 10.89 4.31 8.24
N VAL A 58 11.95 4.95 8.72
CA VAL A 58 13.20 5.12 7.97
C VAL A 58 14.19 4.02 8.39
N ASN A 59 14.93 3.45 7.43
CA ASN A 59 15.97 2.48 7.73
C ASN A 59 17.04 3.07 8.68
N GLN A 60 17.59 2.25 9.58
CA GLN A 60 18.58 2.69 10.58
C GLN A 60 19.85 3.33 9.98
N VAL A 61 20.24 2.96 8.76
CA VAL A 61 21.37 3.63 8.08
C VAL A 61 21.12 5.12 7.82
N ASP A 62 19.85 5.52 7.83
CA ASP A 62 19.34 6.86 7.57
C ASP A 62 18.72 7.50 8.84
N ASN A 63 19.05 7.02 10.05
CA ASN A 63 18.44 7.38 11.35
C ASN A 63 18.48 8.87 11.80
N ARG A 64 19.00 9.78 10.98
CA ARG A 64 19.02 11.24 11.22
C ARG A 64 18.35 12.02 10.09
N ALA A 65 17.67 11.32 9.19
CA ALA A 65 16.88 11.96 8.16
C ALA A 65 15.55 12.42 8.76
N ASP A 66 15.22 13.68 8.55
CA ASP A 66 13.90 14.23 8.80
C ASP A 66 13.04 13.98 7.56
N VAL A 67 11.77 13.65 7.77
CA VAL A 67 10.82 13.35 6.70
C VAL A 67 9.57 14.19 6.88
N GLU A 68 9.19 14.87 5.81
CA GLU A 68 7.94 15.62 5.68
C GLU A 68 7.10 15.00 4.57
N THR A 69 5.79 14.94 4.78
CA THR A 69 4.86 14.40 3.77
C THR A 69 3.74 15.39 3.48
N VAL A 70 3.46 15.62 2.20
CA VAL A 70 2.37 16.49 1.73
C VAL A 70 1.55 15.71 0.72
N PHE A 71 0.24 15.62 0.94
CA PHE A 71 -0.68 15.02 -0.03
C PHE A 71 -1.54 16.10 -0.67
N THR A 72 -1.46 16.23 -1.99
CA THR A 72 -2.28 17.16 -2.78
C THR A 72 -2.59 16.55 -4.13
N ASP A 73 -3.80 16.75 -4.65
CA ASP A 73 -4.19 16.38 -6.01
C ASP A 73 -3.90 14.90 -6.39
N GLY A 74 -4.00 13.98 -5.42
CA GLY A 74 -3.75 12.55 -5.64
C GLY A 74 -2.27 12.15 -5.64
N GLU A 75 -1.37 13.09 -5.34
CA GLU A 75 0.07 12.86 -5.24
C GLU A 75 0.54 13.03 -3.79
N LEU A 76 1.20 12.00 -3.25
CA LEU A 76 1.88 12.08 -1.96
C LEU A 76 3.35 12.39 -2.19
N MET A 77 3.74 13.61 -1.84
CA MET A 77 5.12 14.08 -1.86
C MET A 77 5.79 13.76 -0.52
N VAL A 78 6.98 13.18 -0.59
CA VAL A 78 7.81 12.85 0.57
C VAL A 78 9.13 13.58 0.42
N THR A 79 9.38 14.53 1.31
CA THR A 79 10.60 15.33 1.37
C THR A 79 11.47 14.83 2.50
N VAL A 80 12.73 14.55 2.19
CA VAL A 80 13.71 14.01 3.11
C VAL A 80 14.89 14.96 3.20
N THR A 81 15.17 15.42 4.42
CA THR A 81 16.30 16.29 4.73
C THR A 81 17.20 15.68 5.77
N LYS A 82 18.45 16.11 5.81
CA LYS A 82 19.39 15.79 6.88
C LYS A 82 20.23 17.01 7.17
N ASP A 83 20.26 17.42 8.43
CA ASP A 83 20.92 18.66 8.86
C ASP A 83 20.42 19.88 8.05
N GLY A 84 19.12 19.90 7.73
CA GLY A 84 18.46 20.96 6.96
C GLY A 84 18.73 20.95 5.44
N LEU A 85 19.47 19.97 4.92
CA LEU A 85 19.78 19.86 3.49
C LEU A 85 19.07 18.68 2.84
N PRO A 86 18.70 18.76 1.53
CA PRO A 86 18.10 17.64 0.83
C PRO A 86 18.97 16.38 0.88
N TYR A 87 18.37 15.26 1.28
CA TYR A 87 19.05 14.01 1.56
C TYR A 87 18.38 12.84 0.85
N ASP A 88 19.09 12.21 -0.08
CA ASP A 88 18.68 10.91 -0.59
C ASP A 88 18.92 9.86 0.48
N LEU A 89 17.91 9.04 0.74
CA LEU A 89 18.05 7.90 1.64
C LEU A 89 19.07 6.93 1.03
N LYS A 90 19.90 6.33 1.87
CA LYS A 90 20.87 5.33 1.41
C LYS A 90 20.23 3.97 1.21
N HIS A 91 19.13 3.71 1.91
CA HIS A 91 18.43 2.44 1.84
C HIS A 91 16.98 2.61 1.42
N MET A 92 16.04 2.65 2.38
CA MET A 92 14.63 2.73 2.09
C MET A 92 13.86 3.45 3.20
N ILE A 93 12.65 3.89 2.84
CA ILE A 93 11.59 4.32 3.75
C ILE A 93 10.36 3.45 3.52
N THR A 94 9.72 3.04 4.61
CA THR A 94 8.41 2.39 4.61
C THR A 94 7.35 3.44 4.92
N LEU A 95 6.36 3.59 4.05
CA LEU A 95 5.21 4.48 4.28
C LEU A 95 3.96 3.66 4.52
N HIS A 96 3.19 4.02 5.55
CA HIS A 96 1.83 3.53 5.73
C HIS A 96 0.86 4.51 5.08
N ILE A 97 0.19 4.06 4.03
CA ILE A 97 -0.68 4.88 3.18
C ILE A 97 -2.10 4.32 3.15
N LEU A 98 -3.02 5.19 2.75
CA LEU A 98 -4.39 4.79 2.43
C LEU A 98 -4.53 4.53 0.93
N VAL A 99 -5.33 3.53 0.58
CA VAL A 99 -5.72 3.23 -0.81
C VAL A 99 -7.23 3.00 -0.88
N PRO A 100 -7.85 3.05 -2.06
CA PRO A 100 -9.24 2.65 -2.24
C PRO A 100 -9.51 1.24 -1.70
N THR A 101 -10.69 1.06 -1.10
CA THR A 101 -11.18 -0.27 -0.69
C THR A 101 -11.55 -1.04 -1.95
N PRO A 102 -11.21 -2.33 -2.07
CA PRO A 102 -11.51 -3.07 -3.28
C PRO A 102 -13.01 -3.26 -3.42
N ASP A 103 -13.49 -3.31 -4.67
CA ASP A 103 -14.90 -3.57 -4.92
C ASP A 103 -15.30 -4.96 -4.38
N PRO A 104 -16.49 -5.10 -3.75
CA PRO A 104 -16.95 -6.39 -3.29
C PRO A 104 -17.06 -7.35 -4.49
N VAL A 105 -16.38 -8.49 -4.38
CA VAL A 105 -16.40 -9.53 -5.41
C VAL A 105 -17.85 -9.97 -5.63
N LYS A 106 -18.40 -9.69 -6.82
CA LYS A 106 -19.68 -10.25 -7.24
C LYS A 106 -19.47 -11.73 -7.50
N ILE A 107 -19.83 -12.56 -6.53
CA ILE A 107 -19.94 -14.00 -6.73
C ILE A 107 -21.07 -14.17 -7.76
N SER A 108 -20.70 -14.50 -9.00
CA SER A 108 -21.71 -14.94 -9.97
C SER A 108 -22.28 -16.25 -9.44
N GLU A 109 -23.58 -16.29 -9.22
CA GLU A 109 -24.28 -17.50 -8.81
C GLU A 109 -23.96 -18.59 -9.83
N ILE A 110 -23.24 -19.62 -9.39
CA ILE A 110 -23.04 -20.83 -10.19
C ILE A 110 -24.46 -21.40 -10.37
N PRO A 111 -24.96 -21.57 -11.61
CA PRO A 111 -26.25 -22.22 -11.80
C PRO A 111 -26.22 -23.56 -11.09
N ALA A 112 -27.19 -23.81 -10.22
CA ALA A 112 -27.34 -25.10 -9.56
C ALA A 112 -27.49 -26.18 -10.64
N GLU A 113 -26.40 -26.86 -10.96
CA GLU A 113 -26.41 -28.01 -11.85
C GLU A 113 -27.25 -29.07 -11.15
N ALA A 114 -28.37 -29.43 -11.79
CA ALA A 114 -29.39 -30.31 -11.24
C ALA A 114 -28.75 -31.62 -10.76
N SER A 115 -28.97 -31.96 -9.48
CA SER A 115 -28.66 -33.28 -8.94
C SER A 115 -29.24 -34.37 -9.86
N PRO A 116 -28.46 -35.36 -10.33
CA PRO A 116 -29.05 -36.56 -10.91
C PRO A 116 -29.78 -37.31 -9.79
N SER A 117 -31.11 -37.29 -9.88
CA SER A 117 -32.00 -38.19 -9.16
C SER A 117 -32.02 -39.55 -9.89
N GLY A 118 -31.85 -40.64 -9.15
CA GLY A 118 -31.96 -42.03 -9.60
C GLY A 118 -30.63 -42.78 -9.45
N GLU A 119 -30.52 -43.95 -8.83
CA GLU A 119 -31.49 -44.94 -8.37
C GLU A 119 -30.70 -45.88 -7.43
N GLU A 120 -31.20 -46.18 -6.22
CA GLU A 120 -30.61 -47.20 -5.35
C GLU A 120 -30.96 -48.60 -5.89
N PRO A 121 -30.00 -49.51 -6.17
CA PRO A 121 -30.36 -50.90 -6.42
C PRO A 121 -30.61 -51.58 -5.08
N THR A 122 -31.89 -51.86 -4.82
CA THR A 122 -32.30 -52.85 -3.82
C THR A 122 -31.88 -54.24 -4.32
N VAL A 123 -31.09 -54.97 -3.53
CA VAL A 123 -31.00 -56.43 -3.65
C VAL A 123 -31.17 -57.05 -2.27
N GLU A 124 -32.38 -57.54 -2.02
CA GLU A 124 -32.69 -58.53 -0.99
C GLU A 124 -32.36 -59.94 -1.48
N ALA A 125 -32.07 -60.79 -0.48
CA ALA A 125 -32.01 -62.26 -0.43
C ALA A 125 -30.72 -62.95 -0.89
#